data_AF-K2G7G4-F1
#
_entry.id   AF-K2G7G4-F1
#
_cell.length_a   1.000
_cell.length_b   1.000
_cell.length_c   1.000
_cell.angle_alpha   90.00
_cell.angle_beta   90.00
_cell.angle_gamma   90.00
#
_symmetry.space_group_name_H-M   'P 1'
#
loop_
_entity.id
_entity.type
_entity.pdbx_description
1 polymer ?
#
loop_
_entity_poly.entity_id
_entity_poly.type
_entity_poly.pdbx_seq_one_letter_code
_entity_poly.pdbx_strand_id
1 'polypeptide(L)' 'MVTVKVVWRSSGKAVCGSRVSLGFNSGMSEEILTDVSGEVDFEDALPGRHASIYVDGTEKFSGVLPDRKVIAI' A
#
# COMPACT_ATOMS: atom_id res chain seq x y z
N MET A 1 2.03 -10.41 -7.19
CA MET A 1 1.89 -9.90 -5.82
C MET A 1 2.63 -8.58 -5.67
N VAL A 2 2.00 -7.64 -4.99
CA VAL A 2 2.61 -6.38 -4.52
C VAL A 2 2.46 -6.31 -3.02
N THR A 3 3.55 -6.06 -2.30
CA THR A 3 3.55 -5.85 -0.85
C THR A 3 3.64 -4.36 -0.53
N VAL A 4 2.76 -3.85 0.33
CA VAL A 4 2.85 -2.48 0.85
C VAL A 4 3.16 -2.53 2.34
N LYS A 5 4.20 -1.81 2.77
CA LYS A 5 4.54 -1.61 4.19
C LYS A 5 4.25 -0.18 4.60
N VAL A 6 3.46 0.02 5.65
CA VAL A 6 3.18 1.32 6.23
C VAL A 6 3.99 1.49 7.52
N VAL A 7 4.71 2.61 7.61
CA VAL A 7 5.53 2.96 8.79
C VAL A 7 5.28 4.40 9.22
N TRP A 8 5.43 4.67 10.52
CA TRP A 8 5.44 6.04 11.03
C TRP A 8 6.70 6.76 10.56
N ARG A 9 6.56 7.90 9.88
CA ARG A 9 7.70 8.69 9.39
C ARG A 9 8.68 9.08 10.50
N SER A 10 8.17 9.36 11.69
CA SER A 10 8.96 9.81 12.84
C SER A 10 9.87 8.74 13.44
N SER A 11 9.51 7.46 13.34
CA SER A 11 10.18 6.37 14.06
C SER A 11 10.56 5.17 13.21
N GLY A 12 10.07 5.08 11.97
CA GLY A 12 10.19 3.91 11.11
C GLY A 12 9.44 2.67 11.62
N LYS A 13 8.71 2.78 12.74
CA LYS A 13 7.93 1.68 13.31
C LYS A 13 6.73 1.36 12.43
N ALA A 14 6.39 0.08 12.35
CA ALA A 14 5.22 -0.42 11.65
C ALA A 14 3.92 0.24 12.13
N VAL A 15 3.01 0.50 11.18
CA VAL A 15 1.63 0.94 11.46
C VAL A 15 0.71 -0.24 11.23
N CYS A 16 0.16 -0.80 12.30
CA CYS A 16 -0.83 -1.88 12.26
C CYS A 16 -2.25 -1.31 12.16
N GLY A 17 -3.11 -1.94 11.38
CA GLY A 17 -4.53 -1.57 11.25
C GLY A 17 -4.82 -0.34 10.39
N SER A 18 -3.86 0.14 9.60
CA SER A 18 -4.13 1.15 8.57
C SER A 18 -4.81 0.50 7.37
N ARG A 19 -5.80 1.18 6.78
CA ARG A 19 -6.48 0.72 5.57
C ARG A 19 -5.63 1.05 4.36
N VAL A 20 -5.32 0.04 3.54
CA VAL A 20 -4.55 0.21 2.31
C VAL A 20 -5.37 -0.28 1.13
N SER A 21 -5.38 0.50 0.05
CA SER A 21 -5.97 0.10 -1.24
C SER A 21 -5.12 0.58 -2.40
N LEU A 22 -5.26 -0.11 -3.54
CA LEU A 22 -4.61 0.21 -4.80
C LEU A 22 -5.62 0.81 -5.76
N GLY A 23 -5.30 1.95 -6.37
CA GLY A 23 -6.09 2.56 -7.42
C GLY A 23 -5.48 2.30 -8.79
N PHE A 24 -6.24 1.66 -9.68
CA PHE A 24 -5.88 1.45 -11.08
C PHE A 24 -6.83 2.22 -11.99
N ASN A 25 -6.46 2.39 -13.26
CA ASN A 25 -7.35 2.98 -14.27
C ASN A 25 -8.68 2.20 -14.43
N SER A 26 -8.69 0.92 -14.06
CA SER A 26 -9.88 0.05 -14.10
C SER A 26 -10.74 0.11 -12.84
N GLY A 27 -10.31 0.82 -11.79
CA GLY A 27 -11.00 0.89 -10.50
C GLY A 27 -10.08 0.71 -9.29
N MET A 28 -10.68 0.67 -8.11
CA MET A 28 -9.98 0.47 -6.84
C MET A 28 -9.99 -1.01 -6.44
N SER A 29 -8.92 -1.46 -5.78
CA SER A 29 -8.94 -2.72 -5.05
C SER A 29 -9.81 -2.63 -3.80
N GLU A 30 -10.03 -3.77 -3.15
CA GLU A 30 -10.53 -3.80 -1.78
C GLU A 30 -9.57 -3.07 -0.82
N GLU A 31 -10.12 -2.59 0.29
CA GLU A 31 -9.33 -2.07 1.42
C GLU A 31 -8.92 -3.23 2.31
N ILE A 32 -7.62 -3.35 2.55
CA ILE A 32 -7.04 -4.38 3.43
C ILE A 32 -6.31 -3.67 4.57
N LEU A 33 -6.44 -4.21 5.78
CA LEU A 33 -5.76 -3.68 6.96
C LEU A 33 -4.33 -4.20 7.03
N THR A 34 -3.38 -3.31 7.33
CA THR A 34 -2.01 -3.73 7.63
C THR A 34 -1.95 -4.63 8.86
N ASP A 35 -1.09 -5.64 8.80
CA ASP A 35 -0.84 -6.56 9.90
C ASP A 35 0.04 -5.94 11.00
N VAL A 36 0.44 -6.75 11.99
CA VAL A 36 1.30 -6.32 13.10
C VAL A 36 2.70 -5.86 12.66
N SER A 37 3.15 -6.27 11.47
CA SER A 37 4.41 -5.86 10.86
C SER A 37 4.26 -4.59 9.99
N GLY A 38 3.03 -4.09 9.88
CA GLY A 38 2.64 -2.95 9.06
C GLY A 38 2.53 -3.30 7.58
N GLU A 39 2.39 -4.58 7.24
CA GLU A 39 2.40 -5.06 5.87
C GLU A 39 1.03 -5.53 5.41
N VAL A 40 0.85 -5.46 4.09
CA VAL A 40 -0.30 -6.00 3.38
C VAL A 40 0.17 -6.51 2.03
N ASP A 41 -0.33 -7.68 1.65
CA ASP A 41 -0.03 -8.32 0.38
C ASP A 41 -1.26 -8.29 -0.53
N PHE A 42 -1.07 -7.73 -1.72
CA PHE A 42 -2.06 -7.78 -2.80
C PHE A 42 -1.64 -8.87 -3.78
N GLU A 43 -2.13 -10.09 -3.55
CA GLU A 43 -1.78 -11.29 -4.33
C GLU A 43 -2.03 -11.10 -5.83
N ASP A 44 -3.21 -10.57 -6.18
CA ASP A 44 -3.65 -10.34 -7.55
C ASP A 44 -3.04 -9.08 -8.19
N ALA A 45 -2.33 -8.25 -7.42
CA ALA A 45 -1.67 -7.07 -7.96
C ALA A 45 -0.37 -7.47 -8.69
N LEU A 46 -0.25 -6.97 -9.93
CA LEU A 46 0.92 -7.17 -10.76
C LEU A 46 1.84 -5.94 -10.68
N PRO A 47 3.11 -6.12 -10.26
CA PRO A 47 4.15 -5.10 -10.37
C PRO A 47 4.35 -4.64 -11.82
N GLY A 48 4.98 -3.48 -12.01
CA GLY A 48 5.23 -2.90 -13.32
C GLY A 48 4.02 -2.17 -13.93
N ARG A 49 2.85 -2.23 -13.30
CA ARG A 49 1.66 -1.47 -13.72
C ARG A 49 1.62 -0.10 -13.05
N HIS A 50 1.12 0.90 -13.75
CA HIS A 50 0.78 2.18 -13.15
C HIS A 50 -0.41 2.01 -12.20
N ALA A 51 -0.25 2.48 -10.96
CA ALA A 51 -1.30 2.53 -9.94
C ALA A 51 -1.00 3.62 -8.91
N SER A 52 -2.01 3.94 -8.11
CA SER A 52 -1.88 4.72 -6.88
C SER A 52 -2.01 3.82 -5.65
N ILE A 53 -1.35 4.18 -4.55
CA ILE A 53 -1.53 3.54 -3.24
C ILE A 53 -2.18 4.55 -2.31
N TYR A 54 -3.29 4.15 -1.70
CA TYR A 54 -4.01 4.94 -0.71
C TYR A 54 -3.79 4.31 0.67
N VAL A 55 -3.52 5.15 1.67
CA VAL A 55 -3.47 4.76 3.08
C VAL A 55 -4.47 5.62 3.83
N ASP A 56 -5.43 4.98 4.49
CA ASP A 56 -6.55 5.60 5.19
C ASP A 56 -7.29 6.63 4.31
N GLY A 57 -7.54 6.25 3.06
CA GLY A 57 -8.24 7.05 2.04
C GLY A 57 -7.41 8.18 1.43
N THR A 58 -6.16 8.39 1.85
CA THR A 58 -5.28 9.43 1.30
C THR A 58 -4.25 8.83 0.35
N GLU A 59 -4.10 9.40 -0.85
CA GLU A 59 -3.06 8.96 -1.79
C GLU A 59 -1.66 9.24 -1.20
N LYS A 60 -0.82 8.22 -1.15
CA LYS A 60 0.57 8.32 -0.67
C LYS A 60 1.61 8.00 -1.74
N PHE A 61 1.19 7.41 -2.84
CA PHE A 61 2.04 7.08 -3.98
C PHE A 61 1.21 7.03 -5.25
N SER A 62 1.78 7.47 -6.37
CA SER A 62 1.26 7.24 -7.72
C SER A 62 2.42 6.99 -8.68
N GLY A 63 2.36 5.93 -9.46
CA GLY A 63 3.40 5.56 -10.42
C GLY A 63 3.43 4.07 -10.73
N VAL A 64 4.55 3.61 -11.29
CA VAL A 64 4.78 2.18 -11.54
C VAL A 64 4.92 1.44 -10.21
N LEU A 65 4.03 0.47 -9.95
CA LEU A 65 4.09 -0.34 -8.74
C LEU A 65 5.36 -1.22 -8.75
N PRO A 66 6.22 -1.12 -7.72
CA PRO A 66 7.25 -2.12 -7.49
C PRO A 66 6.65 -3.39 -6.87
N ASP A 67 7.42 -4.46 -6.79
CA ASP A 67 7.05 -5.68 -6.05
C ASP A 67 6.79 -5.38 -4.56
N ARG A 68 7.54 -4.43 -4.00
CA ARG A 68 7.37 -3.97 -2.62
C ARG A 68 7.50 -2.45 -2.51
N LYS A 69 6.57 -1.82 -1.80
CA LYS A 69 6.60 -0.38 -1.52
C LYS A 69 6.51 -0.09 -0.03
N VAL A 70 7.43 0.73 0.48
CA VAL A 70 7.33 1.30 1.83
C VAL A 70 6.72 2.69 1.75
N ILE A 71 5.69 2.94 2.56
CA ILE A 71 4.98 4.21 2.70
C ILE A 71 5.20 4.74 4.12
N ALA A 72 5.78 5.94 4.22
CA ALA A 72 5.98 6.62 5.49
C ALA A 72 4.91 7.70 5.70
N ILE A 73 4.02 7.48 6.68
CA ILE A 73 2.93 8.41 7.03
C ILE A 73 3.28 9.32 8.20
#